data_AF-A0ABD5ZCX7-F1
#
_entry.id   AF-A0ABD5ZCX7-F1
#
_cell.length_a   1.000
_cell.length_b   1.000
_cell.length_c   1.000
_cell.angle_alpha   90.00
_cell.angle_beta   90.00
_cell.angle_gamma   90.00
#
_symmetry.space_group_name_H-M   'P 1'
#
loop_
_entity.id
_entity.type
_entity.pdbx_description
1 polymer ?
#
loop_
_entity_poly.entity_id
_entity_poly.type
_entity_poly.pdbx_seq_one_letter_code
_entity_poly.pdbx_strand_id
1 'polypeptide(L)'
;MQRRAAAISVVFFLVIGVGAYSLIATASTPTVSFENPEYSLAQGDQFTVAGSDQTYNVSSISAEVESGGHGGGSSLVRSGEIAYVNQSAQFSETWDNGSTVTLDGTNYRVEVPNTSNPTEATLVEIRNDTAILQNDPNADNQTVTRNGERYVVINGSTLVPAREYFPANETRTVAEGDSLAYNDQQTTVAAVEQSGVTLEWTAAEEQTISVGDRANVTVGGQQYLAYFPDNSTMVLTTNFESYQEQTASIEEFHQTENGLWGIAIVCFSTVVLLLGMAYLPSRY
;
A
#
# COMPACT_ATOMS: atom_id res chain seq x y z
N MET A 1 -36.35 -24.95 63.80
CA MET A 1 -35.07 -24.20 63.73
C MET A 1 -34.58 -24.01 62.29
N GLN A 2 -34.73 -24.98 61.39
CA GLN A 2 -34.23 -24.93 60.00
C GLN A 2 -34.67 -23.70 59.18
N ARG A 3 -35.95 -23.28 59.25
CA ARG A 3 -36.45 -22.12 58.47
C ARG A 3 -35.87 -20.77 58.90
N ARG A 4 -35.56 -20.60 60.20
CA ARG A 4 -34.97 -19.35 60.71
C ARG A 4 -33.48 -19.24 60.36
N ALA A 5 -32.76 -20.36 60.42
CA ALA A 5 -31.38 -20.43 59.95
C ALA A 5 -31.28 -20.16 58.44
N ALA A 6 -32.17 -20.76 57.64
CA ALA A 6 -32.24 -20.52 56.20
C ALA A 6 -32.52 -19.04 55.85
N ALA A 7 -33.42 -18.38 56.60
CA ALA A 7 -33.72 -16.96 56.38
C ALA A 7 -32.50 -16.04 56.59
N ILE A 8 -31.68 -16.31 57.61
CA ILE A 8 -30.46 -15.54 57.88
C ILE A 8 -29.43 -15.75 56.75
N SER A 9 -29.23 -17.00 56.31
CA SER A 9 -28.34 -17.31 55.19
C SER A 9 -28.82 -16.66 53.88
N VAL A 10 -30.13 -16.66 53.61
CA VAL A 10 -30.70 -15.99 52.43
C VAL A 10 -30.40 -14.49 52.44
N VAL A 11 -30.62 -13.80 53.57
CA VAL A 11 -30.32 -12.37 53.69
C VAL A 11 -28.83 -12.10 53.48
N PHE A 12 -27.96 -12.94 54.04
CA PHE A 12 -26.52 -12.81 53.87
C PHE A 12 -26.09 -12.93 52.40
N PHE A 13 -26.54 -13.98 51.70
CA PHE A 13 -26.21 -14.16 50.28
C PHE A 13 -26.83 -13.08 49.39
N LEU A 14 -28.02 -12.55 49.73
CA LEU A 14 -28.60 -11.41 49.01
C LEU A 14 -27.74 -10.15 49.15
N VAL A 15 -27.24 -9.84 50.36
CA VAL A 15 -26.37 -8.67 50.58
C VAL A 15 -25.07 -8.80 49.78
N ILE A 16 -24.44 -9.98 49.79
CA ILE A 16 -23.20 -10.22 49.02
C ILE A 16 -23.48 -10.13 47.52
N GLY A 17 -24.55 -10.78 47.05
CA GLY A 17 -24.91 -10.76 45.63
C GLY A 17 -25.21 -9.35 45.12
N VAL A 18 -25.97 -8.56 45.89
CA VAL A 18 -26.26 -7.16 45.55
C VAL A 18 -24.98 -6.31 45.58
N GLY A 19 -24.08 -6.54 46.55
CA GLY A 19 -22.79 -5.85 46.61
C GLY A 19 -21.91 -6.13 45.39
N ALA A 20 -21.76 -7.39 45.01
CA ALA A 20 -20.98 -7.80 43.84
C ALA A 20 -21.56 -7.25 42.53
N TYR A 21 -22.89 -7.32 42.37
CA TYR A 21 -23.57 -6.76 41.20
C TYR A 21 -23.44 -5.24 41.12
N SER A 22 -23.51 -4.54 42.26
CA SER A 22 -23.36 -3.08 42.30
C SER A 22 -21.97 -2.66 41.84
N LEU A 23 -20.92 -3.39 42.25
CA LEU A 23 -19.54 -3.12 41.80
C LEU A 23 -19.41 -3.27 40.29
N ILE A 24 -19.94 -4.36 39.71
CA ILE A 24 -19.96 -4.57 38.26
C ILE A 24 -20.71 -3.44 37.55
N ALA A 25 -21.94 -3.14 37.99
CA ALA A 25 -22.82 -2.20 37.31
C ALA A 25 -22.29 -0.75 37.26
N THR A 26 -21.41 -0.40 38.19
CA THR A 26 -20.78 0.94 38.25
C THR A 26 -19.37 0.99 37.66
N ALA A 27 -18.78 -0.17 37.35
CA ALA A 27 -17.43 -0.24 36.83
C ALA A 27 -17.39 0.19 35.35
N SER A 28 -16.38 0.98 34.99
CA SER A 28 -16.10 1.36 33.60
C SER A 28 -14.86 0.62 33.13
N THR A 29 -14.95 -0.05 31.98
CA THR A 29 -13.82 -0.77 31.39
C THR A 29 -12.71 0.23 31.04
N PRO A 30 -11.46 -0.01 31.47
CA PRO A 30 -10.33 0.79 31.02
C PRO A 30 -10.18 0.73 29.49
N THR A 31 -9.69 1.80 28.88
CA THR A 31 -9.44 1.85 27.44
C THR A 31 -8.02 2.31 27.17
N VAL A 32 -7.43 1.79 26.10
CA VAL A 32 -6.11 2.24 25.66
C VAL A 32 -6.17 3.71 25.25
N SER A 33 -5.26 4.51 25.81
CA SER A 33 -5.07 5.92 25.46
C SER A 33 -3.61 6.32 25.64
N PHE A 34 -3.18 7.35 24.93
CA PHE A 34 -1.82 7.89 25.02
C PHE A 34 -1.92 9.39 25.26
N GLU A 35 -1.32 9.88 26.35
CA GLU A 35 -1.38 11.31 26.69
C GLU A 35 -0.48 12.17 25.79
N ASN A 36 0.68 11.64 25.40
CA ASN A 36 1.65 12.32 24.54
C ASN A 36 2.20 11.36 23.49
N PRO A 37 1.37 10.90 22.52
CA PRO A 37 1.89 10.14 21.41
C PRO A 37 2.79 11.01 20.54
N GLU A 38 3.72 10.39 19.83
CA GLU A 38 4.58 11.07 18.86
C GLU A 38 3.75 11.74 17.76
N TYR A 39 2.68 11.07 17.30
CA TYR A 39 1.74 11.64 16.34
C TYR A 39 0.30 11.28 16.69
N SER A 40 -0.59 12.24 16.49
CA SER A 40 -2.05 12.06 16.46
C SER A 40 -2.55 12.75 15.20
N LEU A 41 -2.94 11.97 14.20
CA LEU A 41 -3.11 12.40 12.81
C LEU A 41 -4.52 12.10 12.32
N ALA A 42 -5.13 13.06 11.65
CA ALA A 42 -6.35 12.88 10.87
C ALA A 42 -6.03 12.56 9.40
N GLN A 43 -7.03 12.08 8.65
CA GLN A 43 -6.89 11.94 7.21
C GLN A 43 -6.56 13.28 6.55
N GLY A 44 -5.55 13.29 5.68
CA GLY A 44 -5.02 14.48 5.01
C GLY A 44 -3.90 15.18 5.77
N ASP A 45 -3.66 14.83 7.05
CA ASP A 45 -2.56 15.42 7.80
C ASP A 45 -1.22 14.99 7.23
N GLN A 46 -0.25 15.92 7.29
CA GLN A 46 1.13 15.69 6.91
C GLN A 46 2.01 15.68 8.16
N PHE A 47 3.03 14.83 8.14
CA PHE A 47 4.00 14.74 9.23
C PHE A 47 5.38 14.32 8.71
N THR A 48 6.39 14.52 9.54
CA THR A 48 7.78 14.17 9.26
C THR A 48 8.32 13.37 10.43
N VAL A 49 8.98 12.26 10.13
CA VAL A 49 9.65 11.45 11.16
C VAL A 49 10.92 12.15 11.63
N ALA A 50 11.17 12.14 12.94
CA ALA A 50 12.37 12.73 13.52
C ALA A 50 13.65 12.19 12.84
N GLY A 51 14.50 13.09 12.36
CA GLY A 51 15.74 12.71 11.66
C GLY A 51 15.56 12.38 10.18
N SER A 52 14.37 12.58 9.60
CA SER A 52 14.10 12.45 8.16
C SER A 52 13.61 13.79 7.59
N ASP A 53 13.96 14.07 6.33
CA ASP A 53 13.38 15.19 5.56
C ASP A 53 12.15 14.75 4.74
N GLN A 54 11.80 13.45 4.79
CA GLN A 54 10.65 12.91 4.08
C GLN A 54 9.35 13.39 4.73
N THR A 55 8.49 14.00 3.92
CA THR A 55 7.10 14.28 4.31
C THR A 55 6.23 13.06 3.99
N TYR A 56 5.45 12.67 4.98
CA TYR A 56 4.43 11.64 4.91
C TYR A 56 3.06 12.31 5.02
N ASN A 57 2.02 11.69 4.45
CA ASN A 57 0.64 12.12 4.64
C ASN A 57 -0.26 10.93 4.96
N VAL A 58 -1.27 11.14 5.79
CA VAL A 58 -2.29 10.12 6.03
C VAL A 58 -3.29 10.15 4.87
N SER A 59 -3.16 9.23 3.92
CA SER A 59 -4.00 9.21 2.72
C SER A 59 -5.42 8.71 3.02
N SER A 60 -5.55 7.74 3.94
CA SER A 60 -6.84 7.18 4.32
C SER A 60 -6.89 6.72 5.79
N ILE A 61 -8.08 6.81 6.38
CA ILE A 61 -8.46 6.13 7.62
C ILE A 61 -9.81 5.48 7.35
N SER A 62 -9.94 4.19 7.65
CA SER A 62 -11.14 3.42 7.41
C SER A 62 -11.57 2.63 8.65
N ALA A 63 -12.86 2.32 8.70
CA ALA A 63 -13.47 1.53 9.75
C ALA A 63 -14.52 0.61 9.11
N GLU A 64 -14.29 -0.70 9.20
CA GLU A 64 -15.13 -1.71 8.58
C GLU A 64 -15.67 -2.68 9.63
N VAL A 65 -16.93 -3.07 9.49
CA VAL A 65 -17.53 -4.06 10.38
C VAL A 65 -17.36 -5.43 9.73
N GLU A 66 -16.44 -6.22 10.27
CA GLU A 66 -16.26 -7.60 9.86
C GLU A 66 -17.31 -8.48 10.53
N SER A 67 -18.11 -9.17 9.72
CA SER A 67 -19.09 -10.15 10.23
C SER A 67 -18.36 -11.43 10.61
N GLY A 68 -18.48 -11.83 11.88
CA GLY A 68 -18.02 -13.14 12.32
C GLY A 68 -18.75 -14.26 11.58
N GLY A 69 -18.06 -15.39 11.35
CA GLY A 69 -18.65 -16.63 10.85
C GLY A 69 -19.69 -17.22 11.83
N HIS A 70 -20.14 -18.46 11.60
CA HIS A 70 -21.21 -19.09 12.39
C HIS A 70 -21.00 -18.99 13.91
N GLY A 71 -21.70 -18.04 14.54
CA GLY A 71 -21.69 -17.79 15.99
C GLY A 71 -20.76 -16.67 16.48
N GLY A 72 -19.99 -16.02 15.59
CA GLY A 72 -19.15 -14.87 15.90
C GLY A 72 -19.92 -13.55 15.78
N GLY A 73 -19.80 -12.67 16.79
CA GLY A 73 -20.31 -11.31 16.69
C GLY A 73 -19.60 -10.51 15.60
N SER A 74 -20.22 -9.42 15.15
CA SER A 74 -19.57 -8.45 14.26
C SER A 74 -18.51 -7.66 15.03
N SER A 75 -17.32 -7.48 14.47
CA SER A 75 -16.24 -6.67 15.06
C SER A 75 -15.93 -5.47 14.18
N LEU A 76 -15.71 -4.31 14.79
CA LEU A 76 -15.22 -3.14 14.08
C LEU A 76 -13.70 -3.24 13.95
N VAL A 77 -13.20 -3.23 12.71
CA VAL A 77 -11.78 -3.20 12.37
C VAL A 77 -11.47 -1.83 11.81
N ARG A 78 -10.37 -1.24 12.28
CA ARG A 78 -9.88 0.05 11.77
C ARG A 78 -8.51 -0.13 11.13
N SER A 79 -8.27 0.65 10.09
CA SER A 79 -7.00 0.72 9.40
C SER A 79 -6.80 2.10 8.79
N GLY A 80 -5.62 2.32 8.25
CA GLY A 80 -5.31 3.52 7.50
C GLY A 80 -4.14 3.31 6.56
N GLU A 81 -3.82 4.34 5.81
CA GLU A 81 -2.70 4.36 4.90
C GLU A 81 -1.90 5.64 5.08
N ILE A 82 -0.58 5.49 5.04
CA ILE A 82 0.36 6.60 5.02
C ILE A 82 1.01 6.59 3.64
N ALA A 83 0.91 7.69 2.90
CA ALA A 83 1.54 7.85 1.61
C ALA A 83 2.72 8.84 1.66
N TYR A 84 3.72 8.61 0.83
CA TYR A 84 4.87 9.49 0.65
C TYR A 84 5.41 9.39 -0.76
N VAL A 85 6.10 10.43 -1.23
CA VAL A 85 6.74 10.42 -2.54
C VAL A 85 8.21 10.05 -2.37
N ASN A 86 8.63 8.93 -2.95
CA ASN A 86 10.03 8.59 -3.13
C ASN A 86 10.56 9.36 -4.35
N GLN A 87 11.29 10.46 -4.09
CA GLN A 87 11.89 11.30 -5.15
C GLN A 87 13.04 10.60 -5.90
N SER A 88 13.48 9.44 -5.42
CA SER A 88 14.61 8.71 -5.97
C SER A 88 14.27 7.25 -6.28
N ALA A 89 13.03 6.98 -6.70
CA ALA A 89 12.65 5.66 -7.18
C ALA A 89 13.40 5.33 -8.48
N GLN A 90 13.99 4.14 -8.54
CA GLN A 90 14.77 3.68 -9.69
C GLN A 90 13.86 2.92 -10.64
N PHE A 91 13.93 3.29 -11.92
CA PHE A 91 13.20 2.66 -12.99
C PHE A 91 14.18 2.14 -14.05
N SER A 92 13.77 1.10 -14.75
CA SER A 92 14.51 0.54 -15.87
C SER A 92 13.58 0.11 -16.99
N GLU A 93 14.06 0.23 -18.22
CA GLU A 93 13.37 -0.22 -19.43
C GLU A 93 14.41 -0.78 -20.40
N THR A 94 14.04 -1.83 -21.13
CA THR A 94 14.90 -2.39 -22.19
C THR A 94 14.29 -2.11 -23.55
N TRP A 95 15.07 -1.46 -24.40
CA TRP A 95 14.81 -1.34 -25.83
C TRP A 95 15.33 -2.57 -26.56
N ASP A 96 14.44 -3.50 -26.89
CA ASP A 96 14.82 -4.74 -27.57
C ASP A 96 15.50 -4.49 -28.92
N ASN A 97 16.45 -5.34 -29.29
CA ASN A 97 17.12 -5.29 -30.58
C ASN A 97 16.12 -5.51 -31.72
N GLY A 98 16.11 -4.59 -32.68
CA GLY A 98 15.16 -4.57 -33.80
C GLY A 98 13.80 -3.97 -33.47
N SER A 99 13.55 -3.57 -32.22
CA SER A 99 12.33 -2.85 -31.83
C SER A 99 12.32 -1.42 -32.38
N THR A 100 11.14 -0.80 -32.33
CA THR A 100 10.96 0.62 -32.65
C THR A 100 10.78 1.40 -31.36
N VAL A 101 11.55 2.48 -31.21
CA VAL A 101 11.48 3.41 -30.10
C VAL A 101 11.23 4.82 -30.62
N THR A 102 10.56 5.66 -29.83
CA THR A 102 10.33 7.07 -30.18
C THR A 102 11.19 7.95 -29.29
N LEU A 103 12.02 8.79 -29.92
CA LEU A 103 12.92 9.72 -29.24
C LEU A 103 12.76 11.10 -29.88
N ASP A 104 12.50 12.14 -29.08
CA ASP A 104 12.25 13.52 -29.55
C ASP A 104 11.17 13.63 -30.65
N GLY A 105 10.18 12.72 -30.64
CA GLY A 105 9.13 12.64 -31.65
C GLY A 105 9.52 11.92 -32.96
N THR A 106 10.76 11.43 -33.07
CA THR A 106 11.24 10.63 -34.20
C THR A 106 11.27 9.15 -33.84
N ASN A 107 10.81 8.30 -34.76
CA ASN A 107 10.86 6.85 -34.58
C ASN A 107 12.19 6.29 -35.08
N TYR A 108 12.85 5.49 -34.25
CA TYR A 108 14.09 4.81 -34.57
C TYR A 108 13.93 3.30 -34.40
N ARG A 109 14.61 2.54 -35.26
CA ARG A 109 14.85 1.12 -35.06
C ARG A 109 16.14 0.94 -34.27
N VAL A 110 16.08 0.12 -33.24
CA VAL A 110 17.26 -0.24 -32.42
C VAL A 110 18.06 -1.31 -33.16
N GLU A 111 19.34 -1.07 -33.37
CA GLU A 111 20.24 -2.03 -34.00
C GLU A 111 21.47 -2.28 -33.11
N VAL A 112 21.50 -3.45 -32.48
CA VAL A 112 22.68 -3.90 -31.73
C VAL A 112 23.60 -4.71 -32.63
N PRO A 113 24.92 -4.43 -32.65
CA PRO A 113 25.90 -5.23 -33.38
C PRO A 113 25.88 -6.70 -32.96
N ASN A 114 25.99 -7.60 -33.94
CA ASN A 114 26.12 -9.03 -33.68
C ASN A 114 27.56 -9.41 -33.29
N THR A 115 28.00 -8.93 -32.12
CA THR A 115 29.29 -9.23 -31.51
C THR A 115 29.08 -9.85 -30.13
N SER A 116 30.10 -10.49 -29.55
CA SER A 116 29.93 -11.24 -28.29
C SER A 116 29.63 -10.36 -27.08
N ASN A 117 30.09 -9.11 -27.08
CA ASN A 117 29.90 -8.13 -26.01
C ASN A 117 29.77 -6.74 -26.66
N PRO A 118 28.60 -6.40 -27.25
CA PRO A 118 28.39 -5.05 -27.72
C PRO A 118 28.43 -4.09 -26.53
N THR A 119 28.92 -2.87 -26.75
CA THR A 119 28.88 -1.77 -25.74
C THR A 119 28.19 -0.53 -26.30
N GLU A 120 27.71 -0.63 -27.54
CA GLU A 120 27.06 0.42 -28.29
C GLU A 120 25.99 -0.18 -29.20
N ALA A 121 24.94 0.59 -29.44
CA ALA A 121 23.88 0.31 -30.39
C ALA A 121 23.66 1.52 -31.29
N THR A 122 23.12 1.28 -32.48
CA THR A 122 22.73 2.34 -33.42
C THR A 122 21.21 2.44 -33.46
N LEU A 123 20.69 3.63 -33.22
CA LEU A 123 19.31 4.00 -33.48
C LEU A 123 19.22 4.52 -34.92
N VAL A 124 18.50 3.79 -35.79
CA VAL A 124 18.35 4.14 -37.21
C VAL A 124 16.95 4.68 -37.46
N GLU A 125 16.83 5.90 -37.97
CA GLU A 125 15.54 6.55 -38.24
C GLU A 125 14.66 5.68 -39.14
N ILE A 126 13.40 5.50 -38.72
CA ILE A 126 12.34 4.91 -39.55
C ILE A 126 11.68 6.04 -40.34
N ARG A 127 12.30 6.37 -41.47
CA ARG A 127 11.84 7.44 -42.35
C ARG A 127 10.58 7.07 -43.14
N ASN A 128 9.66 8.01 -43.27
CA ASN A 128 8.47 7.87 -44.10
C ASN A 128 8.72 8.36 -45.55
N ASP A 129 9.27 7.48 -46.40
CA ASP A 129 9.51 7.75 -47.83
C ASP A 129 8.25 8.25 -48.57
N THR A 130 7.06 7.74 -48.20
CA THR A 130 5.79 8.13 -48.87
C THR A 130 5.46 9.59 -48.60
N ALA A 131 5.65 10.07 -47.38
CA ALA A 131 5.42 11.47 -47.04
C ALA A 131 6.40 12.40 -47.77
N ILE A 132 7.65 11.98 -47.98
CA ILE A 132 8.62 12.74 -48.77
C ILE A 132 8.14 12.88 -50.22
N LEU A 133 7.72 11.78 -50.84
CA LEU A 133 7.21 11.81 -52.21
C LEU A 133 5.95 12.67 -52.34
N GLN A 134 5.00 12.58 -51.41
CA GLN A 134 3.77 13.38 -51.42
C GLN A 134 4.01 14.88 -51.29
N ASN A 135 5.12 15.28 -50.67
CA ASN A 135 5.50 16.68 -50.50
C ASN A 135 6.29 17.25 -51.69
N ASP A 136 6.73 16.41 -52.64
CA ASP A 136 7.39 16.85 -53.88
C ASP A 136 6.40 16.76 -55.07
N PRO A 137 5.88 17.90 -55.57
CA PRO A 137 4.92 17.89 -56.68
C PRO A 137 5.49 17.38 -58.00
N ASN A 138 6.82 17.24 -58.12
CA ASN A 138 7.46 16.74 -59.33
C ASN A 138 7.72 15.23 -59.27
N ALA A 139 7.56 14.59 -58.11
CA ALA A 139 7.81 13.17 -57.92
C ALA A 139 6.51 12.36 -57.92
N ASP A 140 6.58 11.14 -58.43
CA ASP A 140 5.49 10.18 -58.28
C ASP A 140 5.38 9.73 -56.80
N ASN A 141 4.16 9.54 -56.32
CA ASN A 141 3.86 9.15 -54.92
C ASN A 141 4.33 7.74 -54.53
N GLN A 142 4.94 6.98 -55.47
CA GLN A 142 5.45 5.64 -55.25
C GLN A 142 6.75 5.43 -56.02
N THR A 143 7.64 4.61 -55.48
CA THR A 143 8.83 4.18 -56.19
C THR A 143 8.53 3.05 -57.18
N VAL A 144 9.31 2.96 -58.25
CA VAL A 144 9.30 1.85 -59.20
C VAL A 144 10.59 1.03 -59.11
N THR A 145 10.50 -0.28 -59.32
CA THR A 145 11.67 -1.16 -59.37
C THR A 145 12.02 -1.51 -60.80
N ARG A 146 13.27 -1.31 -61.22
CA ARG A 146 13.82 -1.75 -62.52
C ARG A 146 15.15 -2.45 -62.32
N ASN A 147 15.31 -3.63 -62.91
CA ASN A 147 16.54 -4.44 -62.79
C ASN A 147 17.00 -4.67 -61.34
N GLY A 148 16.06 -4.76 -60.39
CA GLY A 148 16.35 -4.93 -58.97
C GLY A 148 16.71 -3.65 -58.21
N GLU A 149 16.82 -2.50 -58.87
CA GLU A 149 17.06 -1.21 -58.23
C GLU A 149 15.77 -0.38 -58.14
N ARG A 150 15.59 0.32 -57.02
CA ARG A 150 14.42 1.17 -56.74
C ARG A 150 14.70 2.59 -57.23
N TYR A 151 13.75 3.18 -57.94
CA TYR A 151 13.84 4.53 -58.51
C TYR A 151 12.61 5.36 -58.11
N VAL A 152 12.79 6.68 -58.04
CA VAL A 152 11.73 7.67 -58.00
C VAL A 152 11.57 8.24 -59.41
N VAL A 153 10.33 8.33 -59.89
CA VAL A 153 10.02 8.96 -61.17
C VAL A 153 9.80 10.45 -60.91
N ILE A 154 10.55 11.31 -61.61
CA ILE A 154 10.44 12.76 -61.51
C ILE A 154 10.04 13.33 -62.87
N ASN A 155 9.17 14.34 -62.86
CA ASN A 155 8.64 15.02 -64.06
C ASN A 155 8.05 14.04 -65.08
N GLY A 156 7.44 12.94 -64.60
CA GLY A 156 6.73 11.94 -65.40
C GLY A 156 7.60 10.98 -66.23
N SER A 157 8.93 11.16 -66.29
CA SER A 157 9.78 10.25 -67.09
C SER A 157 11.21 10.04 -66.60
N THR A 158 11.76 10.94 -65.77
CA THR A 158 13.15 10.85 -65.33
C THR A 158 13.25 9.89 -64.15
N LEU A 159 14.14 8.91 -64.22
CA LEU A 159 14.40 7.97 -63.13
C LEU A 159 15.59 8.44 -62.32
N VAL A 160 15.36 8.69 -61.03
CA VAL A 160 16.42 8.97 -60.05
C VAL A 160 16.53 7.77 -59.10
N PRO A 161 17.72 7.19 -58.89
CA PRO A 161 17.89 6.12 -57.91
C PRO A 161 17.35 6.53 -56.54
N ALA A 162 16.60 5.66 -55.87
CA ALA A 162 15.99 5.99 -54.58
C ALA A 162 17.05 6.39 -53.52
N ARG A 163 18.26 5.80 -53.60
CA ARG A 163 19.41 6.15 -52.74
C ARG A 163 19.99 7.54 -52.98
N GLU A 164 19.74 8.13 -54.15
CA GLU A 164 20.16 9.49 -54.50
C GLU A 164 19.04 10.49 -54.24
N TYR A 165 17.78 10.07 -54.44
CA TYR A 165 16.61 10.92 -54.24
C TYR A 165 16.29 11.12 -52.76
N PHE A 166 16.19 10.04 -52.00
CA PHE A 166 15.90 10.14 -50.58
C PHE A 166 17.18 10.50 -49.80
N PRO A 167 17.08 11.30 -48.72
CA PRO A 167 18.23 11.63 -47.88
C PRO A 167 18.86 10.36 -47.25
N ALA A 168 19.97 10.50 -46.52
CA ALA A 168 20.36 9.41 -45.61
C ALA A 168 19.37 9.37 -44.42
N ASN A 169 19.12 8.19 -43.85
CA ASN A 169 18.41 8.11 -42.57
C ASN A 169 19.28 8.76 -41.49
N GLU A 170 18.67 9.47 -40.55
CA GLU A 170 19.37 9.89 -39.35
C GLU A 170 19.78 8.65 -38.53
N THR A 171 20.99 8.68 -37.98
CA THR A 171 21.49 7.65 -37.07
C THR A 171 22.00 8.29 -35.79
N ARG A 172 21.69 7.68 -34.65
CA ARG A 172 22.26 8.06 -33.35
C ARG A 172 22.94 6.86 -32.73
N THR A 173 24.15 7.05 -32.22
CA THR A 173 24.83 6.02 -31.42
C THR A 173 24.45 6.21 -29.97
N VAL A 174 24.13 5.11 -29.29
CA VAL A 174 23.97 5.06 -27.83
C VAL A 174 24.93 4.00 -27.29
N ALA A 175 25.71 4.37 -26.29
CA ALA A 175 26.69 3.51 -25.65
C ALA A 175 26.42 3.39 -24.15
N GLU A 176 26.95 2.33 -23.53
CA GLU A 176 26.90 2.17 -22.08
C GLU A 176 27.49 3.39 -21.37
N GLY A 177 26.75 3.91 -20.39
CA GLY A 177 27.08 5.12 -19.64
C GLY A 177 26.63 6.42 -20.31
N ASP A 178 26.12 6.40 -21.54
CA ASP A 178 25.56 7.59 -22.17
C ASP A 178 24.31 8.06 -21.43
N SER A 179 24.08 9.37 -21.46
CA SER A 179 22.89 9.98 -20.89
C SER A 179 22.06 10.65 -21.98
N LEU A 180 20.76 10.36 -22.00
CA LEU A 180 19.81 10.81 -23.02
C LEU A 180 18.48 11.23 -22.38
N ALA A 181 17.74 12.11 -23.04
CA ALA A 181 16.40 12.49 -22.62
C ALA A 181 15.40 11.47 -23.20
N TYR A 182 14.59 10.83 -22.35
CA TYR A 182 13.57 9.88 -22.76
C TYR A 182 12.34 10.01 -21.86
N ASN A 183 11.14 10.14 -22.45
CA ASN A 183 9.89 10.36 -21.73
C ASN A 183 9.95 11.52 -20.71
N ASP A 184 10.55 12.65 -21.11
CA ASP A 184 10.78 13.82 -20.26
C ASP A 184 11.63 13.55 -19.00
N GLN A 185 12.35 12.42 -18.97
CA GLN A 185 13.31 12.06 -17.93
C GLN A 185 14.73 12.09 -18.47
N GLN A 186 15.69 12.41 -17.61
CA GLN A 186 17.10 12.15 -17.90
C GLN A 186 17.39 10.69 -17.59
N THR A 187 17.82 9.96 -18.61
CA THR A 187 18.00 8.52 -18.56
C THR A 187 19.44 8.18 -18.89
N THR A 188 19.96 7.12 -18.28
CA THR A 188 21.30 6.59 -18.53
C THR A 188 21.18 5.25 -19.23
N VAL A 189 22.02 4.99 -20.23
CA VAL A 189 22.18 3.68 -20.82
C VAL A 189 22.99 2.82 -19.83
N ALA A 190 22.32 1.93 -19.12
CA ALA A 190 22.93 1.08 -18.11
C ALA A 190 23.73 -0.08 -18.72
N ALA A 191 23.21 -0.67 -19.79
CA ALA A 191 23.85 -1.79 -20.48
C ALA A 191 23.45 -1.85 -21.96
N VAL A 192 24.33 -2.38 -22.79
CA VAL A 192 24.05 -2.78 -24.16
C VAL A 192 24.38 -4.25 -24.32
N GLU A 193 23.38 -5.06 -24.60
CA GLU A 193 23.52 -6.51 -24.78
C GLU A 193 22.96 -6.92 -26.14
N GLN A 194 23.26 -8.15 -26.58
CA GLN A 194 22.74 -8.66 -27.86
C GLN A 194 21.21 -8.60 -27.97
N SER A 195 20.52 -8.69 -26.83
CA SER A 195 19.08 -8.58 -26.70
C SER A 195 18.56 -7.17 -26.88
N GLY A 196 19.34 -6.12 -26.59
CA GLY A 196 18.86 -4.73 -26.62
C GLY A 196 19.70 -3.75 -25.79
N VAL A 197 19.12 -2.56 -25.58
CA VAL A 197 19.70 -1.48 -24.78
C VAL A 197 18.89 -1.30 -23.51
N THR A 198 19.51 -1.48 -22.34
CA THR A 198 18.86 -1.25 -21.06
C THR A 198 19.11 0.17 -20.59
N LEU A 199 18.02 0.84 -20.25
CA LEU A 199 17.97 2.19 -19.74
C LEU A 199 17.64 2.16 -18.26
N GLU A 200 18.21 3.11 -17.52
CA GLU A 200 17.91 3.34 -16.11
C GLU A 200 17.74 4.84 -15.86
N TRP A 201 16.74 5.19 -15.06
CA TRP A 201 16.52 6.55 -14.62
C TRP A 201 15.95 6.58 -13.21
N THR A 202 15.99 7.76 -12.62
CA THR A 202 15.42 8.02 -11.31
C THR A 202 14.27 8.99 -11.47
N ALA A 203 13.10 8.66 -10.92
CA ALA A 203 11.92 9.51 -10.96
C ALA A 203 11.15 9.48 -9.63
N ALA A 204 10.23 10.41 -9.47
CA ALA A 204 9.36 10.45 -8.31
C ALA A 204 8.28 9.38 -8.41
N GLU A 205 8.10 8.58 -7.35
CA GLU A 205 7.05 7.56 -7.25
C GLU A 205 6.30 7.67 -5.91
N GLU A 206 4.98 7.63 -5.97
CA GLU A 206 4.15 7.57 -4.76
C GLU A 206 4.19 6.16 -4.16
N GLN A 207 4.44 6.10 -2.86
CA GLN A 207 4.52 4.87 -2.07
C GLN A 207 3.49 4.92 -0.95
N THR A 208 2.94 3.77 -0.60
CA THR A 208 1.92 3.62 0.44
C THR A 208 2.36 2.62 1.50
N ILE A 209 2.02 2.91 2.76
CA ILE A 209 2.26 2.07 3.92
C ILE A 209 0.90 1.79 4.56
N SER A 210 0.48 0.52 4.54
CA SER A 210 -0.75 0.10 5.21
C SER A 210 -0.54 0.04 6.73
N VAL A 211 -1.53 0.54 7.47
CA VAL A 211 -1.49 0.65 8.92
C VAL A 211 -2.70 -0.06 9.51
N GLY A 212 -2.46 -1.04 10.39
CA GLY A 212 -3.52 -1.74 11.13
C GLY A 212 -3.72 -1.19 12.53
N ASP A 213 -4.93 -1.33 13.08
CA ASP A 213 -5.17 -0.98 14.48
C ASP A 213 -4.44 -1.90 15.45
N ARG A 214 -3.84 -1.30 16.49
CA ARG A 214 -3.03 -1.96 17.52
C ARG A 214 -1.89 -2.80 16.93
N ALA A 215 -1.33 -2.36 15.80
CA ALA A 215 -0.30 -3.08 15.06
C ALA A 215 0.98 -2.26 14.94
N ASN A 216 2.11 -2.94 14.75
CA ASN A 216 3.37 -2.27 14.50
C ASN A 216 3.46 -1.82 13.04
N VAL A 217 3.93 -0.60 12.81
CA VAL A 217 4.19 -0.02 11.50
C VAL A 217 5.57 0.61 11.48
N THR A 218 6.29 0.51 10.37
CA THR A 218 7.58 1.18 10.18
C THR A 218 7.41 2.37 9.24
N VAL A 219 7.70 3.57 9.72
CA VAL A 219 7.64 4.82 8.95
C VAL A 219 8.97 5.54 9.10
N GLY A 220 9.60 5.91 7.98
CA GLY A 220 10.91 6.59 8.01
C GLY A 220 12.01 5.79 8.72
N GLY A 221 11.94 4.45 8.68
CA GLY A 221 12.89 3.56 9.36
C GLY A 221 12.67 3.41 10.87
N GLN A 222 11.72 4.14 11.45
CA GLN A 222 11.32 4.00 12.86
C GLN A 222 10.05 3.15 12.98
N GLN A 223 10.06 2.22 13.93
CA GLN A 223 8.88 1.42 14.25
C GLN A 223 8.00 2.15 15.27
N TYR A 224 6.69 2.17 15.01
CA TYR A 224 5.66 2.70 15.89
C TYR A 224 4.60 1.63 16.13
N LEU A 225 3.92 1.71 17.27
CA LEU A 225 2.60 1.13 17.44
C LEU A 225 1.57 2.10 16.85
N ALA A 226 0.74 1.60 15.94
CA ALA A 226 -0.42 2.32 15.44
C ALA A 226 -1.66 1.98 16.26
N TYR A 227 -2.46 2.99 16.57
CA TYR A 227 -3.70 2.84 17.31
C TYR A 227 -4.77 3.81 16.78
N PHE A 228 -5.99 3.32 16.61
CA PHE A 228 -7.12 4.12 16.15
C PHE A 228 -8.16 4.25 17.28
N PRO A 229 -8.08 5.31 18.11
CA PRO A 229 -9.03 5.52 19.21
C PRO A 229 -10.46 5.72 18.70
N ASP A 230 -10.62 6.23 17.48
CA ASP A 230 -11.88 6.48 16.80
C ASP A 230 -11.75 6.23 15.28
N ASN A 231 -12.79 6.56 14.50
CA ASN A 231 -12.85 6.30 13.06
C ASN A 231 -12.15 7.37 12.20
N SER A 232 -11.46 8.33 12.82
CA SER A 232 -10.89 9.52 12.16
C SER A 232 -9.48 9.88 12.61
N THR A 233 -8.99 9.25 13.68
CA THR A 233 -7.70 9.55 14.29
C THR A 233 -6.79 8.34 14.22
N MET A 234 -5.58 8.53 13.69
CA MET A 234 -4.47 7.59 13.74
C MET A 234 -3.44 8.11 14.74
N VAL A 235 -3.18 7.32 15.78
CA VAL A 235 -2.12 7.56 16.74
C VAL A 235 -0.93 6.70 16.37
N LEU A 236 0.25 7.31 16.28
CA LEU A 236 1.52 6.60 16.16
C LEU A 236 2.34 6.86 17.42
N THR A 237 2.73 5.79 18.11
CA THR A 237 3.49 5.91 19.35
C THR A 237 4.68 4.96 19.44
N THR A 238 5.75 5.38 20.10
CA THR A 238 6.86 4.49 20.48
C THR A 238 6.73 3.94 21.90
N ASN A 239 5.69 4.34 22.64
CA ASN A 239 5.47 3.92 24.02
C ASN A 239 4.78 2.55 24.10
N PHE A 240 5.51 1.50 23.67
CA PHE A 240 5.04 0.12 23.72
C PHE A 240 4.80 -0.39 25.14
N GLU A 241 5.53 0.13 26.13
CA GLU A 241 5.39 -0.23 27.54
C GLU A 241 4.02 0.20 28.08
N SER A 242 3.64 1.46 27.87
CA SER A 242 2.32 1.96 28.29
C SER A 242 1.17 1.19 27.64
N TYR A 243 1.30 0.78 26.37
CA TYR A 243 0.30 -0.06 25.71
C TYR A 243 0.15 -1.43 26.40
N GLN A 244 1.27 -2.07 26.75
CA GLN A 244 1.28 -3.37 27.42
C GLN A 244 0.69 -3.28 28.83
N GLU A 245 1.07 -2.26 29.60
CA GLU A 245 0.52 -2.01 30.94
C GLU A 245 -1.00 -1.80 30.92
N GLN A 246 -1.49 -0.99 29.98
CA GLN A 246 -2.93 -0.75 29.84
C GLN A 246 -3.67 -2.02 29.40
N THR A 247 -3.09 -2.81 28.49
CA THR A 247 -3.69 -4.09 28.06
C THR A 247 -3.76 -5.08 29.23
N ALA A 248 -2.71 -5.17 30.04
CA ALA A 248 -2.72 -6.00 31.26
C ALA A 248 -3.77 -5.53 32.28
N SER A 249 -3.93 -4.22 32.45
CA SER A 249 -4.97 -3.65 33.32
C SER A 249 -6.39 -3.96 32.84
N ILE A 250 -6.63 -3.93 31.52
CA ILE A 250 -7.90 -4.33 30.92
C ILE A 250 -8.18 -5.82 31.17
N GLU A 251 -7.18 -6.67 31.04
CA GLU A 251 -7.31 -8.11 31.31
C GLU A 251 -7.61 -8.37 32.79
N GLU A 252 -6.92 -7.71 33.71
CA GLU A 252 -7.18 -7.80 35.16
C GLU A 252 -8.59 -7.31 35.52
N PHE A 253 -9.05 -6.23 34.87
CA PHE A 253 -10.40 -5.73 35.01
C PHE A 253 -11.43 -6.79 34.61
N HIS A 254 -11.30 -7.39 33.42
CA HIS A 254 -12.21 -8.45 32.96
C HIS A 254 -12.14 -9.69 33.86
N GLN A 255 -10.97 -10.04 34.37
CA GLN A 255 -10.83 -11.15 35.32
C GLN A 255 -11.60 -10.87 36.62
N THR A 256 -11.48 -9.66 37.15
CA THR A 256 -12.19 -9.22 38.37
C THR A 256 -13.70 -9.17 38.14
N GLU A 257 -14.13 -8.63 37.00
CA GLU A 257 -15.54 -8.58 36.60
C GLU A 257 -16.16 -9.98 36.49
N ASN A 258 -15.47 -10.91 35.81
CA ASN A 258 -15.89 -12.30 35.70
C ASN A 258 -15.97 -12.98 37.08
N GLY A 259 -15.02 -12.69 37.99
CA GLY A 259 -15.04 -13.18 39.37
C GLY A 259 -16.26 -12.68 40.15
N LEU A 260 -16.57 -11.38 40.06
CA LEU A 260 -17.75 -10.78 40.68
C LEU A 260 -19.06 -11.36 40.11
N TRP A 261 -19.12 -11.61 38.80
CA TRP A 261 -20.25 -12.29 38.18
C TRP A 261 -20.43 -13.71 38.74
N GLY A 262 -19.33 -14.45 38.90
CA GLY A 262 -19.32 -15.74 39.58
C GLY A 262 -19.91 -15.68 40.98
N ILE A 263 -19.51 -14.69 41.79
CA ILE A 263 -20.05 -14.48 43.15
C ILE A 263 -21.55 -14.17 43.10
N ALA A 264 -21.98 -13.25 42.23
CA ALA A 264 -23.38 -12.87 42.10
C ALA A 264 -24.27 -14.06 41.71
N ILE A 265 -23.83 -14.87 40.73
CA ILE A 265 -24.54 -16.06 40.26
C ILE A 265 -24.64 -17.12 41.36
N VAL A 266 -23.54 -17.41 42.06
CA VAL A 266 -23.53 -18.40 43.16
C VAL A 266 -24.42 -17.94 44.30
N CYS A 267 -24.38 -16.67 44.68
CA CYS A 267 -25.23 -16.12 45.74
C CYS A 267 -26.72 -16.24 45.37
N PHE A 268 -27.09 -15.82 44.16
CA PHE A 268 -28.47 -15.91 43.68
C PHE A 268 -28.96 -17.37 43.59
N SER A 269 -28.15 -18.25 43.01
CA SER A 269 -28.46 -19.68 42.91
C SER A 269 -28.62 -20.32 44.30
N THR A 270 -27.76 -19.96 45.25
CA THR A 270 -27.84 -20.43 46.64
C THR A 270 -29.11 -19.96 47.32
N VAL A 271 -29.51 -18.70 47.12
CA VAL A 271 -30.78 -18.16 47.64
C VAL A 271 -31.96 -18.95 47.09
N VAL A 272 -32.00 -19.20 45.77
CA VAL A 272 -33.06 -19.99 45.11
C VAL A 272 -33.11 -21.41 45.68
N LEU A 273 -31.96 -22.08 45.84
CA LEU A 273 -31.88 -23.42 46.42
C LEU A 273 -32.32 -23.46 47.88
N LEU A 274 -31.88 -22.51 48.71
CA LEU A 274 -32.26 -22.43 50.13
C LEU A 274 -33.76 -22.20 50.28
N LEU A 275 -34.35 -21.31 49.46
CA LEU A 275 -35.79 -21.11 49.43
C LEU A 275 -36.52 -22.37 48.96
N GLY A 276 -36.06 -22.99 47.88
CA GLY A 276 -36.60 -24.26 47.38
C GLY A 276 -36.62 -25.34 48.47
N MET A 277 -35.50 -25.57 49.15
CA MET A 277 -35.39 -26.57 50.22
C MET A 277 -36.21 -26.22 51.47
N ALA A 278 -36.26 -24.95 51.88
CA ALA A 278 -37.02 -24.52 53.05
C ALA A 278 -38.54 -24.68 52.89
N TYR A 279 -39.01 -24.65 51.64
CA TYR A 279 -40.43 -24.70 51.25
C TYR A 279 -40.81 -25.95 50.41
N LEU A 280 -39.91 -26.93 50.26
CA LEU A 280 -40.27 -28.25 49.72
C LEU A 280 -41.40 -28.84 50.58
N PRO A 281 -42.52 -29.32 49.97
CA PRO A 281 -43.58 -29.97 50.71
C PRO A 281 -43.04 -31.26 51.36
N SER A 282 -43.27 -31.43 52.66
CA SER A 282 -42.82 -32.61 53.40
C SER A 282 -43.51 -33.85 52.83
N ARG A 283 -42.73 -34.75 52.23
CA ARG A 283 -43.23 -36.09 51.92
C ARG A 283 -43.28 -36.85 53.26
N TYR A 284 -44.48 -37.00 53.81
CA TYR A 284 -44.79 -38.18 54.61
C TYR A 284 -44.67 -39.42 53.71
#